data_AF-A0AA41VZ24-F1
#
_entry.id   AF-A0AA41VZ24-F1
#
_cell.length_a   1.000
_cell.length_b   1.000
_cell.length_c   1.000
_cell.angle_alpha   90.00
_cell.angle_beta   90.00
_cell.angle_gamma   90.00
#
_symmetry.space_group_name_H-M   'P 1'
#
loop_
_entity.id
_entity.type
_entity.pdbx_description
1 polymer ?
#
loop_
_entity_poly.entity_id
_entity_poly.type
_entity_poly.pdbx_seq_one_letter_code
_entity_poly.pdbx_strand_id
1 'polypeptide(L)'
;MVIQVANSDFYDFDWNKSEECFAVDQIWATFDDLDGMPRFYARITKIHSPFKVDITWLEFVAGDISETAWERSGLPVACGKFKHSKTATIEDVGSFSHKVFRKRRVNETYNIYPRKGETWALYKNWNIKWSSNPENHREYEYEFIVVLSDYNRESGILVGHLVKLKGFVCLFKPTKNNGIMASFQIPSNEMFRFSHRVPSFRTNGKERKGVPEGYYELDPCSLPCDLEEDSGFIDMEPETVDGNIHGSVKSVSKEKHPMLKKRKNPDAESTLDGSSAGGNKSSRMSNGCYKNSNKEKQAAEASGRLLDKCKATNISDVKNNVASHAKEMSPDSVNTIPGSVDDDVPSSPSSLKTFTMPDTEFCKFGEEQSCGKFKTGHIWALYSKLDNFPRNYAQIESVESLPVFKLAVKWLISCDPPRGVIPWADKEMPVSCGTFKVTSGEVVVFENSISFSHQLSELPTVNNVYNIHPRPGEVWALYSKYRSDLTCSDLKKCKYNIVEILEVVGVRWIIVSILERVTSFKTVFKAVERERLDSVVAIPWIELYRFSHQVPSFNLSEARYGKLCGCWELDPRSLSVC
;
A
#
# COMPACT_ATOMS: atom_id res chain seq x y z
N MET A 1 4.14 6.94 -9.01
CA MET A 1 4.14 7.15 -7.54
C MET A 1 5.60 7.12 -7.06
N VAL A 2 6.08 8.16 -6.35
CA VAL A 2 7.35 8.03 -5.59
C VAL A 2 6.92 7.62 -4.21
N ILE A 3 7.17 6.38 -3.82
CA ILE A 3 6.95 5.91 -2.46
C ILE A 3 7.86 6.78 -1.59
N GLN A 4 7.30 7.65 -0.75
CA GLN A 4 8.12 8.41 0.20
C GLN A 4 8.51 7.45 1.32
N VAL A 5 9.59 6.73 1.07
CA VAL A 5 10.21 5.79 1.98
C VAL A 5 10.83 6.60 3.12
N ALA A 6 10.63 6.15 4.36
CA ALA A 6 11.30 6.77 5.50
C ALA A 6 12.82 6.71 5.28
N ASN A 7 13.52 7.84 5.45
CA ASN A 7 14.97 7.84 5.34
C ASN A 7 15.56 6.93 6.43
N SER A 8 16.53 6.12 6.03
CA SER A 8 17.39 5.38 6.97
C SER A 8 18.05 6.33 7.96
N ASP A 9 18.32 5.81 9.16
CA ASP A 9 18.94 6.52 10.27
C ASP A 9 20.44 6.81 10.03
N PHE A 10 21.17 5.95 9.30
CA PHE A 10 22.63 6.05 9.15
C PHE A 10 23.14 5.96 7.71
N TYR A 11 22.61 5.08 6.88
CA TYR A 11 23.16 4.80 5.55
C TYR A 11 22.19 5.13 4.41
N ASP A 12 22.60 6.01 3.51
CA ASP A 12 21.82 6.35 2.30
C ASP A 12 21.94 5.24 1.24
N PHE A 13 20.86 4.45 1.09
CA PHE A 13 20.81 3.34 0.13
C PHE A 13 20.72 3.82 -1.32
N ASP A 14 20.33 5.07 -1.58
CA ASP A 14 20.26 5.62 -2.94
C ASP A 14 21.66 5.82 -3.54
N TRP A 15 22.71 5.93 -2.71
CA TRP A 15 24.09 5.94 -3.19
C TRP A 15 24.47 4.68 -3.98
N ASN A 16 23.85 3.54 -3.65
CA ASN A 16 24.08 2.28 -4.37
C ASN A 16 23.32 2.20 -5.70
N LYS A 17 22.51 3.21 -6.01
CA LYS A 17 21.65 3.30 -7.19
C LYS A 17 21.91 4.57 -8.01
N SER A 18 23.01 5.28 -7.79
CA SER A 18 23.38 6.40 -8.68
C SER A 18 23.54 5.92 -10.13
N GLU A 19 23.32 6.80 -11.12
CA GLU A 19 23.40 6.43 -12.54
C GLU A 19 24.75 5.75 -12.90
N GLU A 20 25.82 6.12 -12.20
CA GLU A 20 27.17 5.58 -12.36
C GLU A 20 27.32 4.13 -11.86
N CYS A 21 26.42 3.64 -11.01
CA CYS A 21 26.45 2.27 -10.48
C CYS A 21 26.04 1.21 -11.52
N PHE A 22 25.29 1.63 -12.55
CA PHE A 22 24.75 0.74 -13.56
C PHE A 22 25.81 0.37 -14.59
N ALA A 23 25.90 -0.92 -14.93
CA ALA A 23 26.73 -1.39 -16.04
C ALA A 23 26.02 -2.48 -16.85
N VAL A 24 26.36 -2.57 -18.13
CA VAL A 24 25.88 -3.62 -19.03
C VAL A 24 26.21 -5.01 -18.45
N ASP A 25 25.30 -5.97 -18.70
CA ASP A 25 25.33 -7.35 -18.22
C ASP A 25 25.16 -7.56 -16.70
N GLN A 26 24.96 -6.49 -15.93
CA GLN A 26 24.54 -6.62 -14.53
C GLN A 26 23.09 -7.10 -14.43
N ILE A 27 22.79 -7.81 -13.34
CA ILE A 27 21.43 -8.17 -12.96
C ILE A 27 21.05 -7.33 -11.77
N TRP A 28 19.85 -6.76 -11.82
CA TRP A 28 19.29 -5.97 -10.75
C TRP A 28 17.93 -6.54 -10.34
N ALA A 29 17.63 -6.43 -9.05
CA ALA A 29 16.30 -6.62 -8.52
C ALA A 29 15.50 -5.34 -8.74
N THR A 30 14.23 -5.50 -9.12
CA THR A 30 13.26 -4.41 -9.27
C THR A 30 12.00 -4.74 -8.47
N PHE A 31 11.28 -3.70 -8.07
CA PHE A 31 10.03 -3.85 -7.33
C PHE A 31 8.96 -4.52 -8.20
N ASP A 32 8.18 -5.41 -7.60
CA ASP A 32 7.05 -6.06 -8.27
C ASP A 32 5.74 -5.27 -8.13
N ASP A 33 4.76 -5.70 -8.90
CA ASP A 33 3.46 -5.04 -9.00
C ASP A 33 2.44 -5.58 -7.96
N LEU A 34 2.89 -6.43 -7.02
CA LEU A 34 2.02 -7.12 -6.05
C LEU A 34 1.88 -6.30 -4.77
N ASP A 35 2.99 -6.15 -4.05
CA ASP A 35 3.09 -5.39 -2.81
C ASP A 35 4.32 -4.48 -2.80
N GLY A 36 4.92 -4.26 -3.98
CA GLY A 36 6.03 -3.33 -4.15
C GLY A 36 7.35 -3.85 -3.59
N MET A 37 7.53 -5.16 -3.46
CA MET A 37 8.76 -5.75 -2.93
C MET A 37 9.74 -6.14 -4.06
N PRO A 38 11.07 -6.11 -3.83
CA PRO A 38 12.06 -6.30 -4.89
C PRO A 38 12.26 -7.78 -5.28
N ARG A 39 11.29 -8.35 -6.02
CA ARG A 39 11.27 -9.78 -6.41
C ARG A 39 11.53 -10.02 -7.89
N PHE A 40 11.34 -9.01 -8.73
CA PHE A 40 11.60 -9.12 -10.16
C PHE A 40 13.09 -8.94 -10.45
N TYR A 41 13.58 -9.59 -11.50
CA TYR A 41 14.98 -9.50 -11.88
C TYR A 41 15.13 -9.12 -13.35
N ALA A 42 16.06 -8.22 -13.62
CA ALA A 42 16.32 -7.70 -14.95
C ALA A 42 17.82 -7.69 -15.25
N ARG A 43 18.22 -8.15 -16.44
CA ARG A 43 19.58 -7.96 -16.95
C ARG A 43 19.65 -6.67 -17.75
N ILE A 44 20.62 -5.82 -17.44
CA ILE A 44 20.90 -4.60 -18.21
C ILE A 44 21.54 -4.98 -19.53
N THR A 45 20.96 -4.54 -20.64
CA THR A 45 21.49 -4.74 -21.99
C THR A 45 22.13 -3.49 -22.55
N LYS A 46 21.60 -2.31 -22.21
CA LYS A 46 22.13 -1.03 -22.67
C LYS A 46 21.78 0.09 -21.68
N ILE A 47 22.66 1.08 -21.57
CA ILE A 47 22.48 2.27 -20.73
C ILE A 47 22.62 3.49 -21.64
N HIS A 48 21.75 4.48 -21.45
CA HIS A 48 21.70 5.72 -22.23
C HIS A 48 21.82 6.95 -21.30
N SER A 49 22.07 8.12 -21.90
CA SER A 49 22.07 9.43 -21.23
C SER A 49 21.20 10.40 -22.06
N PRO A 50 20.19 11.10 -21.50
CA PRO A 50 19.73 11.06 -20.09
C PRO A 50 19.31 9.65 -19.65
N PHE A 51 19.29 9.39 -18.33
CA PHE A 51 19.19 8.03 -17.79
C PHE A 51 18.02 7.27 -18.36
N LYS A 52 18.36 6.14 -19.00
CA LYS A 52 17.41 5.18 -19.54
C LYS A 52 18.16 3.86 -19.71
N VAL A 53 17.54 2.76 -19.32
CA VAL A 53 18.19 1.45 -19.31
C VAL A 53 17.32 0.45 -20.05
N ASP A 54 17.86 -0.10 -21.13
CA ASP A 54 17.25 -1.25 -21.79
C ASP A 54 17.61 -2.50 -20.98
N ILE A 55 16.59 -3.32 -20.75
CA ILE A 55 16.69 -4.51 -19.93
C ILE A 55 16.10 -5.73 -20.63
N THR A 56 16.52 -6.90 -20.17
CA THR A 56 15.86 -8.19 -20.42
C THR A 56 15.36 -8.75 -19.10
N TRP A 57 14.06 -8.90 -18.96
CA TRP A 57 13.43 -9.51 -17.80
C TRP A 57 13.88 -10.96 -17.64
N LEU A 58 13.98 -11.41 -16.39
CA LEU A 58 14.24 -12.79 -16.03
C LEU A 58 12.97 -13.41 -15.48
N GLU A 59 12.52 -14.49 -16.10
CA GLU A 59 11.33 -15.24 -15.74
C GLU A 59 11.72 -16.55 -15.06
N PHE A 60 10.97 -16.93 -14.03
CA PHE A 60 11.22 -18.16 -13.29
C PHE A 60 11.10 -19.40 -14.20
N VAL A 61 11.79 -20.46 -13.82
CA VAL A 61 11.78 -21.75 -14.52
C VAL A 61 11.53 -22.84 -13.49
N ALA A 62 10.27 -23.27 -13.43
CA ALA A 62 9.86 -24.40 -12.59
C ALA A 62 10.60 -25.69 -12.99
N GLY A 63 11.12 -26.39 -11.98
CA GLY A 63 11.82 -27.65 -12.08
C GLY A 63 10.99 -28.87 -11.68
N ASP A 64 9.89 -28.67 -10.96
CA ASP A 64 8.98 -29.75 -10.53
C ASP A 64 7.51 -29.33 -10.52
N ILE A 65 6.63 -30.26 -10.14
CA ILE A 65 5.16 -30.09 -10.15
C ILE A 65 4.73 -29.02 -9.14
N SER A 66 5.37 -28.96 -7.97
CA SER A 66 5.04 -27.98 -6.93
C SER A 66 5.45 -26.57 -7.34
N GLU A 67 6.65 -26.43 -7.93
CA GLU A 67 7.11 -25.16 -8.49
C GLU A 67 6.23 -24.71 -9.67
N THR A 68 5.78 -25.64 -10.51
CA THR A 68 4.86 -25.35 -11.62
C THR A 68 3.49 -24.88 -11.11
N ALA A 69 2.97 -25.50 -10.05
CA ALA A 69 1.72 -25.10 -9.43
C ALA A 69 1.84 -23.70 -8.81
N TRP A 70 2.94 -23.42 -8.11
CA TRP A 70 3.24 -22.11 -7.54
C TRP A 70 3.26 -21.00 -8.60
N GLU A 71 3.99 -21.23 -9.69
CA GLU A 71 4.09 -20.30 -10.82
C GLU A 71 2.73 -20.04 -11.49
N ARG A 72 1.95 -21.09 -11.77
CA ARG A 72 0.62 -20.97 -12.40
C ARG A 72 -0.41 -20.25 -11.53
N SER A 73 -0.24 -20.30 -10.21
CA SER A 73 -1.09 -19.57 -9.26
C SER A 73 -0.71 -18.09 -9.13
N GLY A 74 0.31 -17.63 -9.86
CA GLY A 74 0.74 -16.24 -9.86
C GLY A 74 1.28 -15.79 -8.50
N LEU A 75 1.90 -16.72 -7.76
CA LEU A 75 2.55 -16.41 -6.49
C LEU A 75 3.98 -15.88 -6.75
N PRO A 76 4.46 -14.92 -5.93
CA PRO A 76 5.78 -14.33 -6.10
C PRO A 76 6.92 -15.34 -5.95
N VAL A 77 7.99 -15.16 -6.73
CA VAL A 77 9.20 -16.01 -6.68
C VAL A 77 10.45 -15.13 -6.73
N ALA A 78 11.21 -15.10 -5.63
CA ALA A 78 12.50 -14.41 -5.57
C ALA A 78 13.72 -15.34 -5.64
N CYS A 79 13.54 -16.64 -5.42
CA CYS A 79 14.64 -17.61 -5.37
C CYS A 79 14.41 -18.73 -6.38
N GLY A 80 15.45 -19.10 -7.11
CA GLY A 80 15.40 -20.24 -8.02
C GLY A 80 16.18 -20.06 -9.33
N LYS A 81 15.70 -20.75 -10.37
CA LYS A 81 16.26 -20.70 -11.72
C LYS A 81 15.43 -19.74 -12.56
N PHE A 82 16.10 -18.86 -13.29
CA PHE A 82 15.45 -17.84 -14.14
C PHE A 82 16.03 -17.83 -15.55
N LYS A 83 15.23 -17.59 -16.58
CA LYS A 83 15.69 -17.48 -17.98
C LYS A 83 15.36 -16.10 -18.54
N HIS A 84 15.99 -15.71 -19.65
CA HIS A 84 15.58 -14.50 -20.36
C HIS A 84 14.14 -14.62 -20.84
N SER A 85 13.40 -13.53 -20.68
CA SER A 85 12.04 -13.36 -21.16
C SER A 85 11.97 -12.11 -22.03
N LYS A 86 11.00 -11.22 -21.79
CA LYS A 86 10.77 -10.02 -22.58
C LYS A 86 11.84 -8.94 -22.35
N THR A 87 12.09 -8.13 -23.36
CA THR A 87 12.87 -6.90 -23.24
C THR A 87 11.96 -5.73 -22.90
N ALA A 88 12.47 -4.77 -22.15
CA ALA A 88 11.77 -3.53 -21.82
C ALA A 88 12.78 -2.40 -21.65
N THR A 89 12.28 -1.18 -21.46
CA THR A 89 13.11 -0.04 -21.13
C THR A 89 12.57 0.64 -19.87
N ILE A 90 13.47 0.94 -18.94
CA ILE A 90 13.17 1.63 -17.67
C ILE A 90 13.83 3.01 -17.73
N GLU A 91 13.05 4.04 -17.42
CA GLU A 91 13.51 5.45 -17.43
C GLU A 91 13.73 5.99 -16.02
N ASP A 92 13.21 5.31 -15.00
CA ASP A 92 13.34 5.72 -13.60
C ASP A 92 14.35 4.83 -12.85
N VAL A 93 15.36 5.47 -12.26
CA VAL A 93 16.34 4.83 -11.37
C VAL A 93 15.65 4.18 -10.16
N GLY A 94 14.56 4.80 -9.67
CA GLY A 94 13.79 4.32 -8.52
C GLY A 94 13.13 2.96 -8.71
N SER A 95 13.03 2.47 -9.95
CA SER A 95 12.53 1.12 -10.25
C SER A 95 13.49 0.01 -9.82
N PHE A 96 14.77 0.33 -9.59
CA PHE A 96 15.79 -0.64 -9.19
C PHE A 96 16.00 -0.62 -7.67
N SER A 97 16.09 -1.80 -7.06
CA SER A 97 16.40 -1.94 -5.63
C SER A 97 17.89 -2.18 -5.40
N HIS A 98 18.42 -3.27 -5.95
CA HIS A 98 19.82 -3.64 -5.71
C HIS A 98 20.39 -4.55 -6.76
N LYS A 99 21.71 -4.52 -6.89
CA LYS A 99 22.45 -5.44 -7.75
C LYS A 99 22.46 -6.86 -7.18
N VAL A 100 22.15 -7.82 -8.04
CA VAL A 100 22.13 -9.25 -7.72
C VAL A 100 23.42 -9.89 -8.20
N PHE A 101 24.07 -10.65 -7.32
CA PHE A 101 25.27 -11.36 -7.70
C PHE A 101 24.96 -12.57 -8.56
N ARG A 102 25.76 -12.75 -9.60
CA ARG A 102 25.63 -13.84 -10.56
C ARG A 102 26.86 -14.74 -10.52
N LYS A 103 26.67 -16.06 -10.48
CA LYS A 103 27.67 -17.03 -10.95
C LYS A 103 27.51 -17.24 -12.47
N ARG A 104 28.61 -17.10 -13.24
CA ARG A 104 28.62 -17.21 -14.72
C ARG A 104 28.03 -18.55 -15.18
N ARG A 105 27.35 -18.51 -16.32
CA ARG A 105 26.57 -19.60 -16.93
C ARG A 105 27.36 -20.57 -17.79
N VAL A 106 26.91 -21.82 -17.70
CA VAL A 106 26.75 -22.80 -18.80
C VAL A 106 25.22 -22.87 -19.02
N ASN A 107 24.71 -22.68 -20.25
CA ASN A 107 23.29 -22.83 -20.65
C ASN A 107 22.28 -21.71 -20.26
N GLU A 108 22.59 -20.43 -20.47
CA GLU A 108 21.62 -19.28 -20.60
C GLU A 108 20.60 -18.93 -19.49
N THR A 109 20.31 -19.76 -18.49
CA THR A 109 19.41 -19.39 -17.36
C THR A 109 20.20 -18.59 -16.27
N TYR A 110 19.70 -18.38 -15.05
CA TYR A 110 20.39 -17.73 -13.92
C TYR A 110 19.95 -18.39 -12.63
N ASN A 111 20.88 -18.66 -11.70
CA ASN A 111 20.54 -19.22 -10.39
C ASN A 111 20.66 -18.08 -9.39
N ILE A 112 19.53 -17.67 -8.82
CA ILE A 112 19.45 -16.59 -7.83
C ILE A 112 18.99 -17.24 -6.54
N TYR A 113 19.88 -17.27 -5.54
CA TYR A 113 19.62 -17.84 -4.23
C TYR A 113 20.26 -16.92 -3.16
N PRO A 114 19.72 -16.91 -1.94
CA PRO A 114 20.29 -16.16 -0.83
C PRO A 114 21.74 -16.57 -0.57
N ARG A 115 22.59 -15.58 -0.28
CA ARG A 115 24.03 -15.78 -0.03
C ARG A 115 24.41 -15.37 1.37
N LYS A 116 25.48 -15.98 1.88
CA LYS A 116 26.02 -15.66 3.20
C LYS A 116 26.27 -14.16 3.37
N GLY A 117 25.75 -13.61 4.46
CA GLY A 117 25.86 -12.19 4.83
C GLY A 117 24.75 -11.30 4.26
N GLU A 118 23.89 -11.81 3.37
CA GLU A 118 22.74 -11.06 2.89
C GLU A 118 21.60 -11.09 3.92
N THR A 119 20.80 -10.03 3.93
CA THR A 119 19.57 -9.91 4.70
C THR A 119 18.37 -10.15 3.80
N TRP A 120 17.40 -10.91 4.29
CA TRP A 120 16.24 -11.36 3.50
C TRP A 120 14.96 -11.31 4.35
N ALA A 121 13.84 -11.09 3.67
CA ALA A 121 12.51 -11.28 4.23
C ALA A 121 12.02 -12.70 3.94
N LEU A 122 11.44 -13.35 4.94
CA LEU A 122 10.74 -14.62 4.82
C LEU A 122 9.25 -14.41 5.05
N TYR A 123 8.41 -15.15 4.35
CA TYR A 123 6.98 -15.15 4.62
C TYR A 123 6.67 -15.81 5.97
N LYS A 124 5.93 -15.11 6.84
CA LYS A 124 5.30 -15.72 8.02
C LYS A 124 4.16 -16.64 7.58
N ASN A 125 3.89 -17.69 8.36
CA ASN A 125 2.79 -18.65 8.12
C ASN A 125 2.79 -19.30 6.73
N TRP A 126 3.96 -19.38 6.09
CA TRP A 126 4.14 -19.94 4.76
C TRP A 126 3.98 -21.46 4.73
N ASN A 127 3.38 -21.96 3.67
CA ASN A 127 3.52 -23.36 3.25
C ASN A 127 3.36 -23.50 1.74
N ILE A 128 3.90 -24.60 1.20
CA ILE A 128 3.85 -24.88 -0.25
C ILE A 128 2.43 -25.00 -0.82
N LYS A 129 1.41 -25.24 0.02
CA LYS A 129 0.00 -25.37 -0.42
C LYS A 129 -0.69 -24.02 -0.66
N TRP A 130 -0.01 -22.89 -0.46
CA TRP A 130 -0.54 -21.59 -0.87
C TRP A 130 -0.96 -21.58 -2.34
N SER A 131 -0.28 -22.36 -3.20
CA SER A 131 -0.65 -22.52 -4.61
C SER A 131 -2.06 -23.07 -4.82
N SER A 132 -2.62 -23.81 -3.86
CA SER A 132 -3.97 -24.39 -3.92
C SER A 132 -5.08 -23.38 -3.61
N ASN A 133 -4.76 -22.28 -2.93
CA ASN A 133 -5.71 -21.22 -2.60
C ASN A 133 -5.03 -19.83 -2.57
N PRO A 134 -4.51 -19.37 -3.72
CA PRO A 134 -3.64 -18.19 -3.77
C PRO A 134 -4.36 -16.90 -3.36
N GLU A 135 -5.68 -16.82 -3.53
CA GLU A 135 -6.48 -15.64 -3.17
C GLU A 135 -6.46 -15.32 -1.67
N ASN A 136 -6.30 -16.35 -0.82
CA ASN A 136 -6.20 -16.19 0.63
C ASN A 136 -4.77 -15.90 1.11
N HIS A 137 -3.80 -15.83 0.19
CA HIS A 137 -2.37 -15.65 0.49
C HIS A 137 -1.80 -14.50 -0.34
N ARG A 138 -2.45 -13.33 -0.25
CA ARG A 138 -2.07 -12.07 -0.90
C ARG A 138 -1.68 -10.96 0.06
N GLU A 139 -2.04 -11.07 1.33
CA GLU A 139 -1.55 -10.21 2.40
C GLU A 139 -0.35 -10.91 3.04
N TYR A 140 0.85 -10.47 2.65
CA TYR A 140 2.08 -11.11 3.08
C TYR A 140 2.60 -10.47 4.36
N GLU A 141 2.84 -11.30 5.37
CA GLU A 141 3.57 -10.92 6.57
C GLU A 141 5.01 -11.42 6.50
N TYR A 142 5.93 -10.68 7.11
CA TYR A 142 7.36 -10.94 7.00
C TYR A 142 8.06 -11.10 8.34
N GLU A 143 9.01 -12.02 8.38
CA GLU A 143 10.09 -12.05 9.36
C GLU A 143 11.42 -11.77 8.64
N PHE A 144 12.36 -11.15 9.34
CA PHE A 144 13.64 -10.73 8.75
C PHE A 144 14.78 -11.59 9.28
N ILE A 145 15.67 -11.96 8.37
CA ILE A 145 16.79 -12.82 8.70
C ILE A 145 18.09 -12.31 8.09
N VAL A 146 19.21 -12.76 8.65
CA VAL A 146 20.53 -12.71 8.02
C VAL A 146 20.95 -14.12 7.63
N VAL A 147 21.47 -14.26 6.41
CA VAL A 147 21.91 -15.55 5.87
C VAL A 147 23.29 -15.90 6.41
N LEU A 148 23.44 -17.08 7.00
CA LEU A 148 24.67 -17.53 7.66
C LEU A 148 25.49 -18.53 6.84
N SER A 149 24.84 -19.23 5.89
CA SER A 149 25.50 -20.10 4.91
C SER A 149 24.98 -19.84 3.50
N ASP A 150 25.80 -20.09 2.47
CA ASP A 150 25.31 -20.10 1.09
C ASP A 150 24.36 -21.29 0.86
N TYR A 151 23.47 -21.17 -0.13
CA TYR A 151 22.57 -22.26 -0.54
C TYR A 151 23.31 -23.54 -0.93
N ASN A 152 22.88 -24.63 -0.32
CA ASN A 152 23.26 -26.00 -0.64
C ASN A 152 22.00 -26.82 -0.98
N ARG A 153 22.07 -27.68 -2.00
CA ARG A 153 20.92 -28.51 -2.42
C ARG A 153 20.55 -29.60 -1.42
N GLU A 154 21.50 -30.10 -0.65
CA GLU A 154 21.31 -31.18 0.32
C GLU A 154 20.76 -30.64 1.64
N SER A 155 21.37 -29.57 2.17
CA SER A 155 21.03 -29.04 3.49
C SER A 155 20.17 -27.77 3.46
N GLY A 156 20.12 -27.03 2.35
CA GLY A 156 19.42 -25.74 2.25
C GLY A 156 20.27 -24.56 2.72
N ILE A 157 19.70 -23.68 3.55
CA ILE A 157 20.33 -22.43 4.01
C ILE A 157 20.20 -22.28 5.53
N LEU A 158 21.33 -22.04 6.21
CA LEU A 158 21.33 -21.64 7.62
C LEU A 158 21.08 -20.13 7.72
N VAL A 159 20.11 -19.72 8.52
CA VAL A 159 19.73 -18.32 8.72
C VAL A 159 19.69 -17.96 10.21
N GLY A 160 19.91 -16.69 10.54
CA GLY A 160 19.76 -16.12 11.87
C GLY A 160 18.64 -15.09 11.91
N HIS A 161 17.81 -15.12 12.95
CA HIS A 161 16.68 -14.20 13.08
C HIS A 161 17.12 -12.79 13.44
N LEU A 162 16.45 -11.79 12.86
CA LEU A 162 16.63 -10.36 13.12
C LEU A 162 15.36 -9.77 13.71
N VAL A 163 15.49 -8.94 14.75
CA VAL A 163 14.38 -8.20 15.35
C VAL A 163 14.60 -6.70 15.21
N LYS A 164 13.53 -5.97 14.85
CA LYS A 164 13.55 -4.51 14.74
C LYS A 164 13.72 -3.90 16.13
N LEU A 165 14.59 -2.90 16.23
CA LEU A 165 14.77 -2.12 17.44
C LEU A 165 13.78 -0.97 17.52
N LYS A 166 13.10 -0.87 18.66
CA LYS A 166 12.22 0.24 18.98
C LYS A 166 12.96 1.58 18.92
N GLY A 167 12.32 2.57 18.32
CA GLY A 167 12.86 3.94 18.21
C GLY A 167 13.85 4.17 17.07
N PHE A 168 14.09 3.17 16.23
CA PHE A 168 14.82 3.31 14.97
C PHE A 168 13.88 3.01 13.79
N VAL A 169 14.11 3.67 12.66
CA VAL A 169 13.29 3.50 11.45
C VAL A 169 13.40 2.06 10.95
N CYS A 170 14.63 1.55 10.85
CA CYS A 170 14.92 0.28 10.19
C CYS A 170 16.17 -0.43 10.74
N LEU A 171 16.52 -0.21 12.02
CA LEU A 171 17.65 -0.88 12.66
C LEU A 171 17.23 -2.20 13.29
N PHE A 172 17.94 -3.28 12.96
CA PHE A 172 17.65 -4.64 13.43
C PHE A 172 18.86 -5.23 14.15
N LYS A 173 18.59 -5.99 15.22
CA LYS A 173 19.61 -6.76 15.94
C LYS A 173 19.42 -8.27 15.70
N PRO A 174 20.51 -9.04 15.65
CA PRO A 174 20.43 -10.49 15.79
C PRO A 174 19.77 -10.93 17.09
N THR A 175 18.83 -11.86 17.01
CA THR A 175 18.35 -12.58 18.19
C THR A 175 19.44 -13.51 18.71
N LYS A 176 19.69 -13.50 20.02
CA LYS A 176 20.67 -14.39 20.67
C LYS A 176 19.97 -15.28 21.70
N ASN A 177 20.30 -16.57 21.68
CA ASN A 177 19.95 -17.54 22.72
C ASN A 177 21.25 -17.95 23.44
N ASN A 178 21.34 -17.70 24.75
CA ASN A 178 22.54 -17.98 25.57
C ASN A 178 23.84 -17.37 25.00
N GLY A 179 23.77 -16.14 24.48
CA GLY A 179 24.91 -15.43 23.89
C GLY A 179 25.28 -15.86 22.46
N ILE A 180 24.69 -16.94 21.94
CA ILE A 180 24.88 -17.43 20.56
C ILE A 180 23.71 -16.96 19.70
N MET A 181 23.96 -16.60 18.45
CA MET A 181 22.90 -16.19 17.51
C MET A 181 21.87 -17.32 17.34
N ALA A 182 20.59 -16.98 17.52
CA ALA A 182 19.49 -17.91 17.28
C ALA A 182 19.37 -18.18 15.77
N SER A 183 19.84 -19.36 15.35
CA SER A 183 19.85 -19.77 13.95
C SER A 183 19.02 -21.03 13.71
N PHE A 184 18.41 -21.13 12.54
CA PHE A 184 17.67 -22.30 12.09
C PHE A 184 17.96 -22.62 10.63
N GLN A 185 17.74 -23.87 10.24
CA GLN A 185 17.98 -24.35 8.87
C GLN A 185 16.69 -24.26 8.06
N ILE A 186 16.72 -23.60 6.91
CA ILE A 186 15.67 -23.65 5.90
C ILE A 186 16.02 -24.74 4.87
N PRO A 187 15.25 -25.83 4.78
CA PRO A 187 15.49 -26.92 3.83
C PRO A 187 15.49 -26.46 2.37
N SER A 188 16.19 -27.19 1.50
CA SER A 188 16.34 -26.83 0.08
C SER A 188 15.05 -26.88 -0.73
N ASN A 189 14.03 -27.59 -0.26
CA ASN A 189 12.67 -27.65 -0.82
C ASN A 189 11.73 -26.56 -0.27
N GLU A 190 12.20 -25.69 0.62
CA GLU A 190 11.42 -24.58 1.21
C GLU A 190 11.87 -23.21 0.68
N MET A 191 12.50 -23.15 -0.50
CA MET A 191 13.05 -21.91 -1.04
C MET A 191 12.00 -20.84 -1.35
N PHE A 192 10.74 -21.22 -1.56
CA PHE A 192 9.63 -20.26 -1.71
C PHE A 192 9.21 -19.58 -0.39
N ARG A 193 9.79 -19.97 0.76
CA ARG A 193 9.66 -19.22 2.00
C ARG A 193 10.38 -17.87 1.93
N PHE A 194 11.41 -17.73 1.10
CA PHE A 194 12.10 -16.46 0.87
C PHE A 194 11.26 -15.55 -0.02
N SER A 195 10.90 -14.38 0.51
CA SER A 195 10.11 -13.39 -0.23
C SER A 195 10.98 -12.51 -1.11
N HIS A 196 11.98 -11.84 -0.54
CA HIS A 196 12.85 -10.90 -1.25
C HIS A 196 14.12 -10.61 -0.44
N ARG A 197 15.16 -10.15 -1.12
CA ARG A 197 16.37 -9.64 -0.48
C ARG A 197 16.13 -8.20 -0.04
N VAL A 198 16.53 -7.91 1.19
CA VAL A 198 16.47 -6.56 1.77
C VAL A 198 17.90 -6.03 1.81
N PRO A 199 18.27 -4.97 1.06
CA PRO A 199 19.58 -4.35 1.19
C PRO A 199 19.85 -3.92 2.64
N SER A 200 21.10 -4.02 3.09
CA SER A 200 21.45 -3.65 4.47
C SER A 200 22.83 -3.03 4.59
N PHE A 201 22.94 -2.17 5.60
CA PHE A 201 24.18 -1.60 6.10
C PHE A 201 24.46 -2.16 7.49
N ARG A 202 25.69 -2.62 7.72
CA ARG A 202 26.09 -3.18 9.00
C ARG A 202 26.78 -2.11 9.83
N THR A 203 26.27 -1.84 11.02
CA THR A 203 26.82 -0.82 11.92
C THR A 203 28.22 -1.19 12.40
N ASN A 204 29.06 -0.17 12.55
CA ASN A 204 30.42 -0.26 13.09
C ASN A 204 30.53 0.30 14.53
N GLY A 205 29.43 0.82 15.09
CA GLY A 205 29.33 1.32 16.45
C GLY A 205 29.79 2.77 16.63
N LYS A 206 30.17 3.46 15.55
CA LYS A 206 30.62 4.86 15.56
C LYS A 206 29.63 5.83 14.94
N GLU A 207 28.49 5.34 14.45
CA GLU A 207 27.46 6.14 13.78
C GLU A 207 26.81 7.14 14.74
N ARG A 208 26.48 6.69 15.97
CA ARG A 208 25.87 7.50 17.02
C ARG A 208 26.13 6.88 18.39
N LYS A 209 26.17 7.72 19.43
CA LYS A 209 26.23 7.24 20.82
C LYS A 209 25.03 6.34 21.12
N GLY A 210 25.30 5.10 21.54
CA GLY A 210 24.28 4.10 21.88
C GLY A 210 23.93 3.12 20.75
N VAL A 211 24.52 3.22 19.56
CA VAL A 211 24.34 2.23 18.48
C VAL A 211 25.44 1.17 18.60
N PRO A 212 25.10 -0.11 18.85
CA PRO A 212 26.11 -1.18 18.94
C PRO A 212 26.71 -1.52 17.58
N GLU A 213 27.95 -2.04 17.58
CA GLU A 213 28.57 -2.63 16.40
C GLU A 213 27.88 -3.95 16.01
N GLY A 214 27.72 -4.16 14.70
CA GLY A 214 27.28 -5.43 14.13
C GLY A 214 25.76 -5.60 13.99
N TYR A 215 24.99 -4.52 14.14
CA TYR A 215 23.55 -4.48 13.86
C TYR A 215 23.32 -4.17 12.37
N TYR A 216 22.08 -4.36 11.91
CA TYR A 216 21.72 -4.24 10.50
C TYR A 216 20.69 -3.16 10.31
N GLU A 217 21.08 -2.07 9.69
CA GLU A 217 20.13 -1.12 9.13
C GLU A 217 19.64 -1.66 7.78
N LEU A 218 18.33 -1.84 7.64
CA LEU A 218 17.71 -2.40 6.45
C LEU A 218 17.14 -1.29 5.57
N ASP A 219 17.22 -1.42 4.24
CA ASP A 219 16.64 -0.44 3.31
C ASP A 219 15.12 -0.36 3.47
N PRO A 220 14.57 0.79 3.90
CA PRO A 220 13.14 0.90 4.16
C PRO A 220 12.28 0.79 2.89
N CYS A 221 12.85 0.93 1.69
CA CYS A 221 12.14 0.67 0.42
C CYS A 221 11.77 -0.81 0.26
N SER A 222 12.46 -1.68 1.00
CA SER A 222 12.32 -3.13 0.93
C SER A 222 11.73 -3.69 2.25
N LEU A 223 10.97 -2.88 2.97
CA LEU A 223 10.28 -3.25 4.20
C LEU A 223 8.77 -2.96 4.06
N PRO A 224 7.89 -3.76 4.68
CA PRO A 224 6.48 -3.43 4.78
C PRO A 224 6.30 -2.18 5.64
N CYS A 225 5.23 -1.41 5.40
CA CYS A 225 4.96 -0.17 6.13
C CYS A 225 4.64 -0.39 7.62
N ASP A 226 4.11 -1.57 7.98
CA ASP A 226 3.60 -1.89 9.32
C ASP A 226 4.49 -2.93 10.05
N LEU A 227 5.72 -2.54 10.40
CA LEU A 227 6.64 -3.41 11.14
C LEU A 227 6.36 -3.43 12.65
N GLU A 228 6.05 -4.61 13.18
CA GLU A 228 5.98 -4.87 14.63
C GLU A 228 7.33 -4.58 15.32
N GLU A 229 7.31 -3.84 16.42
CA GLU A 229 8.50 -3.51 17.21
C GLU A 229 8.64 -4.43 18.42
N ASP A 230 9.85 -4.95 18.67
CA ASP A 230 10.13 -5.68 19.91
C ASP A 230 10.58 -4.72 21.02
N SER A 231 10.14 -5.02 22.25
CA SER A 231 10.31 -4.23 23.48
C SER A 231 11.74 -4.19 24.03
N GLY A 232 12.70 -4.81 23.34
CA GLY A 232 14.10 -4.83 23.75
C GLY A 232 14.73 -3.46 23.62
N PHE A 233 14.68 -2.67 24.69
CA PHE A 233 15.57 -1.53 24.89
C PHE A 233 17.03 -1.94 24.62
N ILE A 234 17.85 -0.98 24.20
CA ILE A 234 19.30 -1.19 24.20
C ILE A 234 19.68 -1.42 25.66
N ASP A 235 19.91 -2.67 26.04
CA ASP A 235 20.53 -2.98 27.33
C ASP A 235 21.91 -2.33 27.31
N MET A 236 21.98 -1.18 27.95
CA MET A 236 23.21 -0.49 28.25
C MET A 236 23.82 -1.21 29.46
N GLU A 237 24.16 -2.49 29.31
CA GLU A 237 25.06 -3.11 30.27
C GLU A 237 26.44 -2.51 30.06
N PRO A 238 27.00 -1.79 31.06
CA PRO A 238 28.40 -1.47 31.02
C PRO A 238 29.15 -2.79 31.20
N GLU A 239 29.85 -3.25 30.17
CA GLU A 239 30.92 -4.22 30.38
C GLU A 239 31.96 -3.54 31.28
N THR A 240 31.82 -3.73 32.60
CA THR A 240 32.85 -3.45 33.57
C THR A 240 33.99 -4.42 33.27
N VAL A 241 35.04 -3.89 32.65
CA VAL A 241 36.34 -4.53 32.60
C VAL A 241 36.87 -4.56 34.04
N ASP A 242 36.68 -5.69 34.72
CA ASP A 242 37.41 -5.98 35.94
C ASP A 242 38.72 -6.67 35.59
N GLY A 243 39.80 -6.04 36.03
CA GLY A 243 41.17 -6.37 35.66
C GLY A 243 41.80 -7.48 36.50
N ASN A 244 42.96 -7.90 35.98
CA ASN A 244 43.97 -8.82 36.53
C ASN A 244 43.65 -10.31 36.35
N ILE A 245 44.54 -11.13 35.79
CA ILE A 245 45.92 -11.34 36.27
C ILE A 245 46.91 -11.67 35.11
N HIS A 246 48.05 -10.98 35.16
CA HIS A 246 49.43 -11.32 34.72
C HIS A 246 49.70 -12.22 33.50
N GLY A 247 50.59 -11.73 32.60
CA GLY A 247 51.49 -12.64 31.88
C GLY A 247 52.18 -12.15 30.59
N SER A 248 53.07 -11.16 30.69
CA SER A 248 54.34 -11.08 29.93
C SER A 248 54.36 -10.92 28.38
N VAL A 249 54.63 -9.68 27.96
CA VAL A 249 55.62 -9.15 26.97
C VAL A 249 55.85 -9.81 25.59
N LYS A 250 55.85 -8.93 24.56
CA LYS A 250 56.63 -8.83 23.29
C LYS A 250 55.76 -8.94 22.02
N SER A 251 55.37 -7.85 21.35
CA SER A 251 56.10 -6.86 20.52
C SER A 251 56.25 -7.26 19.04
N VAL A 252 55.73 -6.40 18.14
CA VAL A 252 56.19 -6.11 16.75
C VAL A 252 55.82 -7.21 15.70
N SER A 253 55.37 -7.00 14.46
CA SER A 253 55.18 -5.88 13.53
C SER A 253 54.29 -6.30 12.35
N LYS A 254 53.75 -5.28 11.65
CA LYS A 254 53.35 -5.17 10.22
C LYS A 254 53.73 -6.33 9.27
N GLU A 255 52.79 -6.72 8.40
CA GLU A 255 52.79 -6.54 6.92
C GLU A 255 51.77 -7.49 6.26
N LYS A 256 50.78 -6.93 5.56
CA LYS A 256 50.62 -6.90 4.09
C LYS A 256 50.55 -8.28 3.39
N HIS A 257 49.38 -8.53 2.81
CA HIS A 257 49.13 -9.52 1.76
C HIS A 257 50.12 -9.40 0.59
N PRO A 258 50.34 -10.51 -0.14
CA PRO A 258 49.97 -10.45 -1.55
C PRO A 258 49.29 -11.69 -2.15
N MET A 259 48.74 -11.39 -3.32
CA MET A 259 47.88 -12.09 -4.27
C MET A 259 48.34 -13.41 -4.92
N LEU A 260 47.32 -14.11 -5.46
CA LEU A 260 47.19 -14.84 -6.74
C LEU A 260 48.14 -16.01 -7.08
N LYS A 261 47.52 -17.16 -7.45
CA LYS A 261 47.53 -17.83 -8.79
C LYS A 261 46.88 -19.21 -8.64
N LYS A 262 45.78 -19.53 -9.34
CA LYS A 262 45.64 -19.97 -10.75
C LYS A 262 46.22 -21.37 -11.02
N ARG A 263 45.42 -22.19 -11.74
CA ARG A 263 45.66 -23.52 -12.37
C ARG A 263 44.94 -24.65 -11.61
N LYS A 264 44.34 -25.67 -12.22
CA LYS A 264 44.28 -26.17 -13.61
C LYS A 264 43.17 -27.26 -13.64
N ASN A 265 42.46 -27.43 -14.77
CA ASN A 265 41.79 -28.70 -15.09
C ASN A 265 42.83 -29.72 -15.58
N PRO A 266 42.53 -31.03 -15.48
CA PRO A 266 42.30 -31.88 -16.66
C PRO A 266 41.01 -32.73 -16.49
N ASP A 267 40.17 -32.99 -17.51
CA ASP A 267 40.27 -33.80 -18.74
C ASP A 267 39.82 -35.27 -18.58
N ALA A 268 39.23 -35.77 -19.68
CA ALA A 268 38.88 -37.14 -20.09
C ALA A 268 37.61 -37.77 -19.46
N GLU A 269 36.49 -37.96 -20.18
CA GLU A 269 36.20 -38.75 -21.41
C GLU A 269 36.02 -40.26 -21.12
N SER A 270 34.80 -40.78 -21.33
CA SER A 270 34.53 -42.13 -21.86
C SER A 270 33.03 -42.29 -22.18
N THR A 271 32.75 -43.27 -23.01
CA THR A 271 31.77 -43.28 -24.10
C THR A 271 30.83 -44.50 -23.96
N LEU A 272 29.78 -44.56 -24.81
CA LEU A 272 28.97 -45.74 -25.22
C LEU A 272 27.84 -46.15 -24.25
N ASP A 273 26.69 -46.70 -24.65
CA ASP A 273 25.88 -46.83 -25.88
C ASP A 273 24.61 -47.58 -25.40
N GLY A 274 23.51 -47.57 -26.17
CA GLY A 274 22.56 -48.70 -26.13
C GLY A 274 21.06 -48.36 -26.08
N SER A 275 20.44 -48.47 -27.24
CA SER A 275 19.02 -48.43 -27.62
C SER A 275 18.09 -49.41 -26.89
N SER A 276 16.77 -49.11 -26.85
CA SER A 276 15.75 -49.98 -27.50
C SER A 276 14.34 -49.35 -27.53
N ALA A 277 13.52 -49.86 -28.45
CA ALA A 277 12.28 -49.29 -28.99
C ALA A 277 11.00 -50.08 -28.60
N GLY A 278 9.84 -49.51 -28.95
CA GLY A 278 8.53 -50.16 -29.09
C GLY A 278 7.47 -49.65 -28.10
N GLY A 279 6.23 -49.28 -28.44
CA GLY A 279 5.42 -49.40 -29.67
C GLY A 279 3.97 -49.80 -29.29
N ASN A 280 2.97 -49.18 -29.93
CA ASN A 280 1.53 -49.54 -30.04
C ASN A 280 0.58 -49.25 -28.87
N LYS A 281 -0.73 -48.92 -29.02
CA LYS A 281 -1.65 -48.41 -30.08
C LYS A 281 -3.09 -48.42 -29.49
N SER A 282 -3.95 -47.50 -29.96
CA SER A 282 -5.42 -47.65 -30.17
C SER A 282 -6.39 -47.45 -28.96
N SER A 283 -7.63 -46.92 -29.02
CA SER A 283 -8.53 -46.39 -30.09
C SER A 283 -9.84 -45.79 -29.53
N ARG A 284 -10.46 -44.89 -30.33
CA ARG A 284 -11.92 -44.64 -30.58
C ARG A 284 -12.83 -44.07 -29.46
N MET A 285 -13.37 -42.85 -29.60
CA MET A 285 -14.64 -42.40 -30.26
C MET A 285 -15.92 -42.86 -29.48
N SER A 286 -16.90 -42.01 -29.13
CA SER A 286 -17.87 -41.34 -30.04
C SER A 286 -18.87 -40.40 -29.30
N ASN A 287 -19.17 -39.25 -29.93
CA ASN A 287 -20.44 -38.51 -30.20
C ASN A 287 -21.70 -38.43 -29.29
N GLY A 288 -22.29 -37.21 -29.30
CA GLY A 288 -23.76 -36.90 -29.39
C GLY A 288 -24.37 -36.20 -28.17
N CYS A 289 -24.58 -34.87 -28.09
CA CYS A 289 -25.59 -33.96 -28.71
C CYS A 289 -27.08 -34.21 -28.31
N TYR A 290 -27.74 -33.25 -27.63
CA TYR A 290 -28.88 -32.42 -28.12
C TYR A 290 -29.76 -31.77 -27.00
N LYS A 291 -30.05 -30.46 -27.23
CA LYS A 291 -31.33 -29.70 -27.12
C LYS A 291 -31.81 -28.98 -25.83
N ASN A 292 -31.97 -27.66 -26.05
CA ASN A 292 -32.72 -26.55 -25.44
C ASN A 292 -34.15 -26.82 -24.87
N SER A 293 -34.66 -25.93 -23.99
CA SER A 293 -35.50 -24.77 -24.38
C SER A 293 -36.24 -24.02 -23.23
N ASN A 294 -36.34 -22.67 -23.39
CA ASN A 294 -37.48 -21.75 -23.11
C ASN A 294 -37.92 -21.45 -21.64
N LYS A 295 -38.51 -20.30 -21.23
CA LYS A 295 -38.75 -18.91 -21.74
C LYS A 295 -39.53 -18.12 -20.63
N GLU A 296 -39.34 -16.78 -20.56
CA GLU A 296 -40.32 -15.67 -20.31
C GLU A 296 -41.23 -15.68 -19.03
N LYS A 297 -41.73 -14.59 -18.38
CA LYS A 297 -41.91 -13.13 -18.62
C LYS A 297 -42.52 -12.43 -17.35
N GLN A 298 -42.24 -11.11 -17.15
CA GLN A 298 -43.09 -9.93 -16.78
C GLN A 298 -44.22 -10.01 -15.68
N ALA A 299 -44.71 -8.96 -14.97
CA ALA A 299 -44.46 -7.51 -14.76
C ALA A 299 -45.46 -6.92 -13.70
N ALA A 300 -45.16 -5.71 -13.15
CA ALA A 300 -46.04 -4.56 -12.72
C ALA A 300 -47.10 -4.76 -11.57
N GLU A 301 -47.60 -3.79 -10.77
CA GLU A 301 -47.51 -2.31 -10.61
C GLU A 301 -48.27 -1.82 -9.33
N ALA A 302 -48.04 -0.55 -8.91
CA ALA A 302 -48.95 0.44 -8.25
C ALA A 302 -49.43 0.26 -6.77
N SER A 303 -49.82 1.27 -5.94
CA SER A 303 -49.77 2.75 -5.86
C SER A 303 -50.50 3.23 -4.57
N GLY A 304 -50.23 4.45 -4.04
CA GLY A 304 -51.10 5.26 -3.13
C GLY A 304 -50.44 5.89 -1.87
N ARG A 305 -50.12 7.21 -1.80
CA ARG A 305 -50.88 8.40 -1.26
C ARG A 305 -51.38 8.23 0.21
N LEU A 306 -51.37 9.17 1.17
CA LEU A 306 -51.01 10.61 1.34
C LEU A 306 -51.25 11.03 2.85
N LEU A 307 -50.70 12.20 3.26
CA LEU A 307 -51.20 13.22 4.23
C LEU A 307 -50.88 13.22 5.76
N ASP A 308 -50.10 14.26 6.15
CA ASP A 308 -50.10 15.21 7.31
C ASP A 308 -50.49 14.83 8.75
N LYS A 309 -49.65 15.23 9.71
CA LYS A 309 -49.86 16.40 10.62
C LYS A 309 -48.73 16.61 11.64
N CYS A 310 -48.38 17.88 11.84
CA CYS A 310 -47.45 18.39 12.86
C CYS A 310 -48.01 18.33 14.29
N LYS A 311 -47.13 18.14 15.29
CA LYS A 311 -47.22 18.82 16.61
C LYS A 311 -45.87 18.83 17.32
N ALA A 312 -45.46 20.01 17.74
CA ALA A 312 -44.26 20.27 18.53
C ALA A 312 -44.53 20.08 20.03
N THR A 313 -43.58 19.48 20.75
CA THR A 313 -43.40 19.71 22.19
C THR A 313 -41.90 19.62 22.54
N ASN A 314 -41.52 20.45 23.48
CA ASN A 314 -40.17 20.89 23.85
C ASN A 314 -39.45 19.97 24.85
N ILE A 315 -38.11 20.00 24.72
CA ILE A 315 -37.06 19.99 25.77
C ILE A 315 -36.62 18.66 26.40
N SER A 316 -35.28 18.61 26.50
CA SER A 316 -34.38 17.72 27.25
C SER A 316 -34.32 16.28 26.79
N ASP A 317 -33.33 15.98 25.93
CA ASP A 317 -32.45 14.80 26.02
C ASP A 317 -31.59 14.69 24.74
N VAL A 318 -30.68 15.65 24.53
CA VAL A 318 -29.80 15.68 23.33
C VAL A 318 -28.32 15.47 23.71
N LYS A 319 -28.02 15.11 24.97
CA LYS A 319 -26.62 14.95 25.40
C LYS A 319 -26.03 13.54 25.21
N ASN A 320 -26.85 12.52 24.95
CA ASN A 320 -26.37 11.13 25.09
C ASN A 320 -26.17 10.34 23.79
N ASN A 321 -26.54 10.87 22.62
CA ASN A 321 -26.45 10.09 21.37
C ASN A 321 -25.35 10.56 20.40
N VAL A 322 -24.64 11.66 20.70
CA VAL A 322 -23.44 12.08 19.93
C VAL A 322 -22.18 11.37 20.45
N ALA A 323 -22.22 10.86 21.68
CA ALA A 323 -21.12 10.12 22.28
C ALA A 323 -20.94 8.70 21.71
N SER A 324 -21.90 8.15 20.97
CA SER A 324 -21.79 6.78 20.43
C SER A 324 -20.77 6.68 19.29
N HIS A 325 -20.75 7.63 18.36
CA HIS A 325 -19.77 7.63 17.25
C HIS A 325 -18.38 8.11 17.67
N ALA A 326 -18.25 8.86 18.77
CA ALA A 326 -16.96 9.20 19.37
C ALA A 326 -16.39 8.04 20.20
N LYS A 327 -17.24 7.21 20.84
CA LYS A 327 -16.81 6.07 21.65
C LYS A 327 -16.25 4.88 20.86
N GLU A 328 -16.62 4.70 19.60
CA GLU A 328 -16.08 3.62 18.75
C GLU A 328 -14.62 3.84 18.27
N MET A 329 -13.95 4.90 18.73
CA MET A 329 -12.55 5.19 18.35
C MET A 329 -11.55 5.26 19.52
N SER A 330 -11.86 4.72 20.71
CA SER A 330 -10.92 4.62 21.84
C SER A 330 -10.30 3.21 21.98
N PRO A 331 -9.02 3.04 22.39
CA PRO A 331 -8.31 1.75 22.26
C PRO A 331 -8.43 0.77 23.45
N ASP A 332 -9.20 1.05 24.52
CA ASP A 332 -9.20 0.21 25.72
C ASP A 332 -10.49 -0.61 25.91
N SER A 333 -10.41 -1.93 25.74
CA SER A 333 -11.03 -2.94 26.63
C SER A 333 -10.78 -4.39 26.16
N VAL A 334 -9.78 -5.05 26.75
CA VAL A 334 -9.68 -6.52 26.79
C VAL A 334 -9.48 -6.96 28.24
N ASN A 335 -10.23 -8.01 28.60
CA ASN A 335 -10.21 -8.86 29.81
C ASN A 335 -11.23 -8.54 30.91
N THR A 336 -12.26 -9.37 31.00
CA THR A 336 -12.50 -10.32 32.13
C THR A 336 -13.51 -11.40 31.70
N ILE A 337 -13.18 -12.69 31.87
CA ILE A 337 -14.09 -13.87 31.83
C ILE A 337 -14.24 -14.37 33.28
N PRO A 338 -15.47 -14.74 33.76
CA PRO A 338 -15.92 -16.16 33.87
C PRO A 338 -17.44 -16.32 33.61
N GLY A 339 -18.04 -17.42 33.13
CA GLY A 339 -17.67 -18.75 32.67
C GLY A 339 -18.95 -19.59 32.43
N SER A 340 -18.90 -20.60 31.52
CA SER A 340 -19.84 -21.73 31.27
C SER A 340 -21.30 -21.39 30.84
N VAL A 341 -21.99 -22.07 29.91
CA VAL A 341 -21.94 -23.43 29.31
C VAL A 341 -22.59 -23.39 27.90
N ASP A 342 -22.31 -24.44 27.13
CA ASP A 342 -22.50 -24.73 25.69
C ASP A 342 -23.87 -24.44 25.03
N ASP A 343 -23.85 -23.94 23.77
CA ASP A 343 -24.27 -24.67 22.55
C ASP A 343 -24.23 -23.77 21.28
N ASP A 344 -23.59 -24.29 20.22
CA ASP A 344 -23.60 -23.96 18.78
C ASP A 344 -23.78 -22.51 18.28
N VAL A 345 -22.68 -21.88 17.83
CA VAL A 345 -22.66 -20.69 16.95
C VAL A 345 -21.57 -20.83 15.87
N PRO A 346 -21.88 -20.71 14.56
CA PRO A 346 -20.88 -20.56 13.52
C PRO A 346 -20.26 -19.15 13.61
N SER A 347 -18.95 -19.09 13.86
CA SER A 347 -18.18 -17.87 14.04
C SER A 347 -18.02 -17.07 12.73
N SER A 348 -18.70 -15.93 12.72
CA SER A 348 -18.35 -14.58 12.24
C SER A 348 -17.77 -14.33 10.82
N PRO A 349 -18.18 -13.23 10.16
CA PRO A 349 -18.02 -13.06 8.73
C PRO A 349 -16.75 -12.31 8.33
N SER A 350 -16.12 -12.87 7.31
CA SER A 350 -15.16 -12.28 6.37
C SER A 350 -15.60 -10.96 5.71
N SER A 351 -14.58 -10.23 5.25
CA SER A 351 -14.51 -9.42 4.00
C SER A 351 -14.32 -7.90 4.16
N LEU A 352 -13.06 -7.49 4.23
CA LEU A 352 -12.62 -6.20 3.71
C LEU A 352 -11.91 -6.48 2.38
N LYS A 353 -12.46 -5.92 1.29
CA LYS A 353 -11.94 -6.05 -0.06
C LYS A 353 -10.80 -5.05 -0.25
N THR A 354 -9.60 -5.53 -0.54
CA THR A 354 -8.46 -4.68 -0.90
C THR A 354 -8.67 -4.14 -2.31
N PHE A 355 -8.98 -2.84 -2.41
CA PHE A 355 -9.18 -2.12 -3.67
C PHE A 355 -7.82 -1.65 -4.22
N THR A 356 -7.40 -2.18 -5.38
CA THR A 356 -6.26 -1.62 -6.14
C THR A 356 -6.70 -0.31 -6.79
N MET A 357 -6.26 0.83 -6.26
CA MET A 357 -6.62 2.14 -6.78
C MET A 357 -5.81 2.45 -8.06
N PRO A 358 -6.43 3.06 -9.07
CA PRO A 358 -5.72 3.39 -10.30
C PRO A 358 -4.67 4.48 -10.05
N ASP A 359 -3.45 4.27 -10.53
CA ASP A 359 -2.38 5.26 -10.47
C ASP A 359 -2.76 6.54 -11.22
N THR A 360 -2.37 7.68 -10.65
CA THR A 360 -2.44 8.99 -11.31
C THR A 360 -1.23 9.21 -12.20
N GLU A 361 -1.44 9.86 -13.34
CA GLU A 361 -0.46 10.04 -14.41
C GLU A 361 0.25 11.41 -14.36
N PHE A 362 -0.41 12.47 -13.85
CA PHE A 362 0.10 13.85 -13.93
C PHE A 362 0.23 14.56 -12.57
N CYS A 363 -0.58 14.19 -11.57
CA CYS A 363 -0.60 14.78 -10.24
C CYS A 363 -0.55 13.72 -9.13
N LYS A 364 0.25 13.97 -8.09
CA LYS A 364 0.34 13.11 -6.91
C LYS A 364 -0.41 13.75 -5.74
N PHE A 365 -1.69 13.42 -5.60
CA PHE A 365 -2.53 13.94 -4.49
C PHE A 365 -2.01 13.58 -3.09
N GLY A 366 -1.22 12.50 -2.97
CA GLY A 366 -0.59 12.12 -1.70
C GLY A 366 0.44 13.13 -1.16
N GLU A 367 1.02 13.98 -2.01
CA GLU A 367 1.99 15.00 -1.56
C GLU A 367 1.31 16.13 -0.74
N GLU A 368 0.00 16.34 -0.93
CA GLU A 368 -0.80 17.28 -0.12
C GLU A 368 -0.90 16.83 1.34
N GLN A 369 -0.84 15.52 1.61
CA GLN A 369 -0.95 14.91 2.95
C GLN A 369 0.40 14.80 3.68
N SER A 370 1.46 15.46 3.16
CA SER A 370 2.78 15.42 3.78
C SER A 370 2.80 16.17 5.13
N CYS A 371 3.55 15.65 6.11
CA CYS A 371 3.60 16.16 7.49
C CYS A 371 3.90 17.68 7.59
N GLY A 372 4.59 18.25 6.60
CA GLY A 372 4.90 19.68 6.53
C GLY A 372 3.75 20.60 6.08
N LYS A 373 2.59 20.05 5.68
CA LYS A 373 1.44 20.80 5.18
C LYS A 373 0.39 21.08 6.26
N PHE A 374 0.39 20.29 7.33
CA PHE A 374 -0.52 20.50 8.45
C PHE A 374 -0.08 21.71 9.28
N LYS A 375 -1.05 22.56 9.61
CA LYS A 375 -0.83 23.67 10.55
C LYS A 375 -2.02 23.74 11.49
N THR A 376 -1.75 24.12 12.74
CA THR A 376 -2.78 24.44 13.71
C THR A 376 -3.78 25.45 13.12
N GLY A 377 -5.06 25.16 13.30
CA GLY A 377 -6.19 25.93 12.80
C GLY A 377 -6.71 25.49 11.44
N HIS A 378 -5.94 24.72 10.65
CA HIS A 378 -6.40 24.24 9.34
C HIS A 378 -7.57 23.26 9.48
N ILE A 379 -8.51 23.32 8.52
CA ILE A 379 -9.59 22.35 8.39
C ILE A 379 -9.26 21.37 7.27
N TRP A 380 -9.44 20.09 7.54
CA TRP A 380 -9.18 19.02 6.59
C TRP A 380 -10.40 18.15 6.39
N ALA A 381 -10.55 17.64 5.17
CA ALA A 381 -11.44 16.54 4.86
C ALA A 381 -10.75 15.20 5.15
N LEU A 382 -11.48 14.25 5.72
CA LEU A 382 -10.99 12.93 6.12
C LEU A 382 -11.86 11.83 5.52
N TYR A 383 -11.19 10.75 5.12
CA TYR A 383 -11.83 9.55 4.60
C TYR A 383 -12.69 8.88 5.67
N SER A 384 -13.97 8.69 5.35
CA SER A 384 -14.92 8.03 6.25
C SER A 384 -14.69 6.53 6.31
N LYS A 385 -14.78 5.94 7.51
CA LYS A 385 -14.75 4.47 7.67
C LYS A 385 -15.94 3.76 6.99
N LEU A 386 -17.01 4.50 6.67
CA LEU A 386 -18.26 3.95 6.13
C LEU A 386 -18.14 3.56 4.64
N ASP A 387 -17.65 4.48 3.83
CA ASP A 387 -17.60 4.37 2.36
C ASP A 387 -16.26 4.80 1.76
N ASN A 388 -15.28 5.13 2.60
CA ASN A 388 -13.94 5.57 2.23
C ASN A 388 -13.89 6.86 1.40
N PHE A 389 -14.93 7.72 1.49
CA PHE A 389 -14.94 9.04 0.83
C PHE A 389 -14.66 10.18 1.82
N PRO A 390 -14.09 11.31 1.35
CA PRO A 390 -13.65 12.43 2.20
C PRO A 390 -14.81 13.34 2.59
N ARG A 391 -15.68 12.86 3.50
CA ARG A 391 -16.91 13.56 3.92
C ARG A 391 -16.85 14.12 5.34
N ASN A 392 -15.88 13.67 6.12
CA ASN A 392 -15.74 14.08 7.51
C ASN A 392 -14.75 15.23 7.60
N TYR A 393 -14.97 16.17 8.53
CA TYR A 393 -14.12 17.36 8.64
C TYR A 393 -13.53 17.47 10.03
N ALA A 394 -12.25 17.83 10.12
CA ALA A 394 -11.59 18.05 11.40
C ALA A 394 -10.70 19.29 11.36
N GLN A 395 -10.65 20.02 12.47
CA GLN A 395 -9.72 21.11 12.70
C GLN A 395 -8.45 20.58 13.36
N ILE A 396 -7.29 20.94 12.81
CA ILE A 396 -6.00 20.65 13.44
C ILE A 396 -5.81 21.56 14.65
N GLU A 397 -5.67 20.98 15.83
CA GLU A 397 -5.36 21.68 17.08
C GLU A 397 -3.85 21.82 17.27
N SER A 398 -3.11 20.74 17.06
CA SER A 398 -1.65 20.75 17.14
C SER A 398 -1.03 19.76 16.17
N VAL A 399 0.20 20.07 15.77
CA VAL A 399 1.04 19.22 14.94
C VAL A 399 2.33 18.99 15.72
N GLU A 400 2.55 17.76 16.12
CA GLU A 400 3.80 17.33 16.75
C GLU A 400 4.60 16.57 15.67
N SER A 401 5.79 17.07 15.35
CA SER A 401 6.63 16.49 14.30
C SER A 401 7.79 15.66 14.85
N LEU A 402 8.05 15.72 16.16
CA LEU A 402 9.14 15.02 16.84
C LEU A 402 8.68 14.62 18.26
N PRO A 403 9.05 13.43 18.76
CA PRO A 403 9.80 12.34 18.12
C PRO A 403 8.95 11.40 17.26
N VAL A 404 7.61 11.49 17.33
CA VAL A 404 6.64 10.74 16.50
C VAL A 404 5.66 11.76 15.94
N PHE A 405 5.30 11.64 14.66
CA PHE A 405 4.32 12.53 14.06
C PHE A 405 2.94 12.31 14.68
N LYS A 406 2.36 13.37 15.24
CA LYS A 406 1.00 13.33 15.79
C LYS A 406 0.21 14.55 15.35
N LEU A 407 -1.02 14.30 14.92
CA LEU A 407 -2.02 15.32 14.60
C LEU A 407 -3.13 15.24 15.63
N ALA A 408 -3.18 16.25 16.51
CA ALA A 408 -4.30 16.39 17.42
C ALA A 408 -5.38 17.20 16.70
N VAL A 409 -6.61 16.70 16.65
CA VAL A 409 -7.71 17.32 15.91
C VAL A 409 -9.00 17.37 16.72
N LYS A 410 -9.87 18.32 16.38
CA LYS A 410 -11.27 18.33 16.81
C LYS A 410 -12.19 18.13 15.62
N TRP A 411 -13.12 17.19 15.75
CA TRP A 411 -14.12 16.96 14.71
C TRP A 411 -15.05 18.17 14.56
N LEU A 412 -15.47 18.39 13.32
CA LEU A 412 -16.56 19.28 12.98
C LEU A 412 -17.85 18.47 12.90
N ILE A 413 -18.92 18.97 13.53
CA ILE A 413 -20.25 18.39 13.43
C ILE A 413 -21.15 19.28 12.59
N SER A 414 -21.98 18.66 11.76
CA SER A 414 -22.97 19.36 10.95
C SER A 414 -23.99 20.04 11.86
N CYS A 415 -24.26 21.31 11.57
CA CYS A 415 -25.38 22.04 12.12
C CYS A 415 -26.68 21.67 11.39
N ASP A 416 -27.80 22.22 11.86
CA ASP A 416 -29.06 22.11 11.13
C ASP A 416 -28.92 22.62 9.68
N PRO A 417 -29.65 22.03 8.73
CA PRO A 417 -29.57 22.41 7.33
C PRO A 417 -29.79 23.92 7.15
N PRO A 418 -29.09 24.57 6.21
CA PRO A 418 -29.39 25.94 5.84
C PRO A 418 -30.88 26.10 5.49
N ARG A 419 -31.44 27.29 5.76
CA ARG A 419 -32.87 27.54 5.52
C ARG A 419 -33.24 27.21 4.08
N GLY A 420 -34.27 26.39 3.92
CA GLY A 420 -34.80 25.99 2.61
C GLY A 420 -34.07 24.83 1.96
N VAL A 421 -33.06 24.22 2.58
CA VAL A 421 -32.46 22.95 2.13
C VAL A 421 -33.32 21.78 2.63
N ILE A 422 -33.56 20.79 1.77
CA ILE A 422 -34.27 19.57 2.16
C ILE A 422 -33.33 18.72 3.04
N PRO A 423 -33.68 18.46 4.32
CA PRO A 423 -32.89 17.59 5.16
C PRO A 423 -32.99 16.13 4.69
N TRP A 424 -32.00 15.33 5.07
CA TRP A 424 -32.13 13.88 5.01
C TRP A 424 -33.24 13.41 5.95
N ALA A 425 -34.05 12.44 5.50
CA ALA A 425 -35.00 11.76 6.37
C ALA A 425 -34.29 10.89 7.43
N ASP A 426 -33.19 10.26 7.01
CA ASP A 426 -32.28 9.52 7.88
C ASP A 426 -31.26 10.48 8.53
N LYS A 427 -31.24 10.51 9.86
CA LYS A 427 -30.32 11.38 10.62
C LYS A 427 -28.89 10.86 10.66
N GLU A 428 -28.65 9.59 10.32
CA GLU A 428 -27.32 9.01 10.22
C GLU A 428 -26.65 9.31 8.88
N MET A 429 -27.40 9.88 7.93
CA MET A 429 -26.90 10.20 6.61
C MET A 429 -25.81 11.30 6.70
N PRO A 430 -24.61 11.08 6.13
CA PRO A 430 -23.52 12.04 6.23
C PRO A 430 -23.83 13.32 5.47
N VAL A 431 -23.49 14.45 6.11
CA VAL A 431 -23.58 15.79 5.52
C VAL A 431 -22.15 16.26 5.23
N SER A 432 -21.83 16.45 3.96
CA SER A 432 -20.51 16.92 3.50
C SER A 432 -20.53 18.37 3.02
N CYS A 433 -21.69 18.96 2.78
CA CYS A 433 -21.82 20.36 2.42
C CYS A 433 -22.91 21.01 3.27
N GLY A 434 -22.63 22.18 3.82
CA GLY A 434 -23.47 22.80 4.83
C GLY A 434 -22.67 23.62 5.84
N THR A 435 -23.32 23.89 6.96
CA THR A 435 -22.73 24.61 8.07
C THR A 435 -22.24 23.61 9.12
N PHE A 436 -21.01 23.79 9.58
CA PHE A 436 -20.36 22.92 10.54
C PHE A 436 -19.83 23.72 11.71
N LYS A 437 -19.76 23.11 12.89
CA LYS A 437 -19.13 23.71 14.07
C LYS A 437 -18.11 22.75 14.66
N VAL A 438 -17.01 23.31 15.14
CA VAL A 438 -16.00 22.52 15.86
C VAL A 438 -16.62 22.01 17.15
N THR A 439 -16.47 20.72 17.41
CA THR A 439 -16.95 20.09 18.64
C THR A 439 -16.22 20.67 19.84
N SER A 440 -16.94 20.85 20.96
CA SER A 440 -16.32 21.14 22.25
C SER A 440 -15.83 19.87 22.96
N GLY A 441 -15.75 18.75 22.24
CA GLY A 441 -15.45 17.42 22.78
C GLY A 441 -13.95 17.14 22.91
N GLU A 442 -13.62 15.87 23.11
CA GLU A 442 -12.24 15.42 23.25
C GLU A 442 -11.44 15.61 21.96
N VAL A 443 -10.16 15.96 22.15
CA VAL A 443 -9.19 16.04 21.07
C VAL A 443 -8.79 14.63 20.68
N VAL A 444 -8.92 14.30 19.39
CA VAL A 444 -8.54 13.00 18.83
C VAL A 444 -7.14 13.11 18.24
N VAL A 445 -6.27 12.15 18.54
CA VAL A 445 -4.89 12.13 18.06
C VAL A 445 -4.73 11.09 16.96
N PHE A 446 -4.19 11.52 15.82
CA PHE A 446 -3.80 10.65 14.71
C PHE A 446 -2.27 10.53 14.69
N GLU A 447 -1.77 9.31 14.48
CA GLU A 447 -0.32 9.02 14.40
C GLU A 447 0.24 9.10 12.97
N ASN A 448 -0.63 9.27 11.98
CA ASN A 448 -0.28 9.44 10.58
C ASN A 448 -1.32 10.31 9.86
N SER A 449 -1.05 10.67 8.61
CA SER A 449 -1.93 11.49 7.77
C SER A 449 -2.79 10.69 6.77
N ILE A 450 -2.79 9.35 6.83
CA ILE A 450 -3.41 8.48 5.80
C ILE A 450 -4.93 8.67 5.72
N SER A 451 -5.56 9.02 6.83
CA SER A 451 -7.00 9.30 6.91
C SER A 451 -7.38 10.70 6.39
N PHE A 452 -6.42 11.58 6.13
CA PHE A 452 -6.64 12.93 5.63
C PHE A 452 -6.65 12.90 4.10
N SER A 453 -7.58 13.63 3.49
CA SER A 453 -7.71 13.72 2.03
C SER A 453 -7.10 15.02 1.52
N HIS A 454 -7.72 16.16 1.84
CA HIS A 454 -7.32 17.47 1.36
C HIS A 454 -7.66 18.56 2.39
N GLN A 455 -6.92 19.66 2.31
CA GLN A 455 -7.18 20.83 3.15
C GLN A 455 -8.32 21.68 2.56
N LEU A 456 -9.22 22.14 3.41
CA LEU A 456 -10.25 23.12 3.03
C LEU A 456 -9.69 24.53 3.15
N SER A 457 -9.97 25.38 2.17
CA SER A 457 -9.59 26.80 2.19
C SER A 457 -10.58 27.69 2.97
N GLU A 458 -11.45 27.11 3.80
CA GLU A 458 -12.51 27.83 4.50
C GLU A 458 -11.99 28.55 5.76
N LEU A 459 -12.40 29.81 5.90
CA LEU A 459 -12.19 30.59 7.12
C LEU A 459 -13.39 30.43 8.05
N PRO A 460 -13.19 30.41 9.38
CA PRO A 460 -14.30 30.42 10.31
C PRO A 460 -15.11 31.70 10.13
N THR A 461 -16.42 31.57 10.28
CA THR A 461 -17.35 32.69 10.32
C THR A 461 -17.37 33.25 11.76
N VAL A 462 -18.50 33.16 12.46
CA VAL A 462 -18.63 33.56 13.87
C VAL A 462 -18.70 32.29 14.74
N ASN A 463 -18.11 32.31 15.93
CA ASN A 463 -18.15 31.22 16.92
C ASN A 463 -17.62 29.85 16.42
N ASN A 464 -16.50 29.81 15.67
CA ASN A 464 -15.91 28.58 15.12
C ASN A 464 -16.88 27.76 14.24
N VAL A 465 -17.74 28.47 13.51
CA VAL A 465 -18.66 27.91 12.52
C VAL A 465 -18.05 28.03 11.12
N TYR A 466 -18.03 26.94 10.37
CA TYR A 466 -17.47 26.83 9.02
C TYR A 466 -18.59 26.53 8.03
N ASN A 467 -18.62 27.23 6.90
CA ASN A 467 -19.56 26.94 5.82
C ASN A 467 -18.80 26.23 4.72
N ILE A 468 -19.05 24.94 4.52
CA ILE A 468 -18.39 24.13 3.49
C ILE A 468 -19.40 23.96 2.36
N HIS A 469 -19.20 24.70 1.28
CA HIS A 469 -20.10 24.71 0.12
C HIS A 469 -19.31 24.49 -1.18
N PRO A 470 -19.93 23.94 -2.23
CA PRO A 470 -19.28 23.85 -3.54
C PRO A 470 -18.94 25.24 -4.07
N ARG A 471 -17.73 25.43 -4.60
CA ARG A 471 -17.24 26.72 -5.15
C ARG A 471 -16.81 26.59 -6.60
N PRO A 472 -16.92 27.66 -7.41
CA PRO A 472 -16.45 27.66 -8.80
C PRO A 472 -15.01 27.16 -8.94
N GLY A 473 -14.77 26.29 -9.92
CA GLY A 473 -13.48 25.66 -10.20
C GLY A 473 -13.17 24.40 -9.40
N GLU A 474 -14.04 24.00 -8.47
CA GLU A 474 -13.88 22.75 -7.73
C GLU A 474 -14.55 21.57 -8.44
N VAL A 475 -14.05 20.37 -8.17
CA VAL A 475 -14.68 19.11 -8.61
C VAL A 475 -15.38 18.44 -7.44
N TRP A 476 -16.63 18.02 -7.66
CA TRP A 476 -17.48 17.39 -6.65
C TRP A 476 -18.14 16.11 -7.20
N ALA A 477 -18.37 15.16 -6.30
CA ALA A 477 -19.21 14.01 -6.57
C ALA A 477 -20.68 14.32 -6.21
N LEU A 478 -21.62 13.96 -7.09
CA LEU A 478 -23.06 14.11 -6.88
C LEU A 478 -23.73 12.75 -6.83
N TYR A 479 -24.71 12.56 -5.95
CA TYR A 479 -25.57 11.37 -6.02
C TYR A 479 -26.34 11.36 -7.36
N SER A 480 -26.10 10.34 -8.21
CA SER A 480 -26.75 10.25 -9.52
C SER A 480 -28.27 10.09 -9.42
N LYS A 481 -28.75 9.44 -8.36
CA LYS A 481 -30.18 9.21 -8.07
C LYS A 481 -30.57 9.82 -6.72
N TYR A 482 -30.35 11.12 -6.58
CA TYR A 482 -30.66 11.85 -5.34
C TYR A 482 -32.14 11.72 -4.96
N ARG A 483 -32.38 11.36 -3.70
CA ARG A 483 -33.67 11.41 -3.02
C ARG A 483 -33.44 11.73 -1.55
N SER A 484 -34.23 12.61 -0.96
CA SER A 484 -34.08 13.03 0.45
C SER A 484 -34.34 11.91 1.46
N ASP A 485 -34.95 10.81 1.05
CA ASP A 485 -35.24 9.63 1.86
C ASP A 485 -34.20 8.51 1.70
N LEU A 486 -33.07 8.77 1.02
CA LEU A 486 -31.92 7.87 1.04
C LEU A 486 -31.43 7.67 2.47
N THR A 487 -31.10 6.42 2.80
CA THR A 487 -30.57 6.04 4.11
C THR A 487 -29.07 5.85 4.05
N CYS A 488 -28.41 5.90 5.22
CA CYS A 488 -26.99 5.61 5.39
C CYS A 488 -26.62 4.23 4.80
N SER A 489 -27.52 3.25 4.91
CA SER A 489 -27.32 1.90 4.37
C SER A 489 -27.29 1.83 2.83
N ASP A 490 -27.90 2.80 2.15
CA ASP A 490 -27.96 2.86 0.68
C ASP A 490 -26.64 3.32 0.06
N LEU A 491 -25.75 3.96 0.83
CA LEU A 491 -24.49 4.55 0.34
C LEU A 491 -23.60 3.57 -0.41
N LYS A 492 -23.57 2.29 0.00
CA LYS A 492 -22.80 1.23 -0.66
C LYS A 492 -23.26 0.93 -2.09
N LYS A 493 -24.49 1.32 -2.45
CA LYS A 493 -25.11 1.10 -3.76
C LYS A 493 -25.25 2.40 -4.57
N CYS A 494 -24.95 3.54 -3.96
CA CYS A 494 -25.04 4.84 -4.63
C CYS A 494 -24.02 4.92 -5.77
N LYS A 495 -24.47 5.49 -6.89
CA LYS A 495 -23.62 5.91 -8.00
C LYS A 495 -23.44 7.42 -7.94
N TYR A 496 -22.29 7.86 -8.43
CA TYR A 496 -21.90 9.26 -8.39
C TYR A 496 -21.64 9.80 -9.79
N ASN A 497 -22.14 11.01 -10.06
CA ASN A 497 -21.72 11.79 -11.21
C ASN A 497 -20.63 12.74 -10.74
N ILE A 498 -19.53 12.81 -11.48
CA ILE A 498 -18.45 13.75 -11.20
C ILE A 498 -18.73 15.05 -11.95
N VAL A 499 -18.65 16.18 -11.26
CA VAL A 499 -18.95 17.49 -11.85
C VAL A 499 -17.93 18.54 -11.46
N GLU A 500 -17.69 19.49 -12.36
CA GLU A 500 -17.01 20.74 -12.08
C GLU A 500 -18.04 21.81 -11.71
N ILE A 501 -17.79 22.59 -10.67
CA ILE A 501 -18.63 23.74 -10.33
C ILE A 501 -18.25 24.91 -11.23
N LEU A 502 -19.20 25.40 -12.02
CA LEU A 502 -18.98 26.55 -12.89
C LEU A 502 -19.31 27.86 -12.19
N GLU A 503 -20.45 27.89 -11.48
CA GLU A 503 -20.97 29.10 -10.86
C GLU A 503 -21.89 28.78 -9.68
N VAL A 504 -21.92 29.64 -8.67
CA VAL A 504 -22.90 29.60 -7.58
C VAL A 504 -23.70 30.89 -7.59
N VAL A 505 -24.98 30.79 -7.96
CA VAL A 505 -25.89 31.94 -8.12
C VAL A 505 -26.69 32.13 -6.83
N GLY A 506 -26.03 32.71 -5.82
CA GLY A 506 -26.60 32.91 -4.48
C GLY A 506 -27.15 31.61 -3.87
N VAL A 507 -28.25 31.72 -3.12
CA VAL A 507 -28.96 30.56 -2.54
C VAL A 507 -30.06 30.02 -3.46
N ARG A 508 -29.85 30.07 -4.79
CA ARG A 508 -30.83 29.63 -5.79
C ARG A 508 -30.35 28.44 -6.59
N TRP A 509 -29.20 28.58 -7.25
CA TRP A 509 -28.69 27.58 -8.18
C TRP A 509 -27.18 27.41 -8.04
N ILE A 510 -26.73 26.17 -8.14
CA ILE A 510 -25.33 25.80 -8.35
C ILE A 510 -25.25 25.24 -9.76
N ILE A 511 -24.51 25.93 -10.63
CA ILE A 511 -24.35 25.56 -12.03
C ILE A 511 -23.11 24.67 -12.13
N VAL A 512 -23.28 23.47 -12.67
CA VAL A 512 -22.22 22.46 -12.76
C VAL A 512 -22.07 21.93 -14.17
N SER A 513 -20.85 21.53 -14.54
CA SER A 513 -20.56 20.79 -15.76
C SER A 513 -20.32 19.32 -15.43
N ILE A 514 -21.00 18.40 -16.11
CA ILE A 514 -20.75 16.97 -15.96
C ILE A 514 -19.39 16.63 -16.57
N LEU A 515 -18.59 15.86 -15.84
CA LEU A 515 -17.29 15.36 -16.28
C LEU A 515 -17.39 13.87 -16.62
N GLU A 516 -16.89 13.49 -17.79
CA GLU A 516 -16.77 12.11 -18.24
C GLU A 516 -15.31 11.66 -18.23
N ARG A 517 -15.07 10.41 -17.84
CA ARG A 517 -13.73 9.81 -17.84
C ARG A 517 -13.21 9.69 -19.28
N VAL A 518 -11.99 10.13 -19.52
CA VAL A 518 -11.31 9.97 -20.82
C VAL A 518 -10.97 8.49 -21.00
N THR A 519 -11.38 7.87 -22.10
CA THR A 519 -11.36 6.41 -22.29
C THR A 519 -10.00 5.73 -22.09
N SER A 520 -8.89 6.43 -22.33
CA SER A 520 -7.54 5.89 -22.17
C SER A 520 -6.97 6.07 -20.76
N PHE A 521 -7.65 6.79 -19.87
CA PHE A 521 -7.15 7.15 -18.54
C PHE A 521 -8.13 6.67 -17.47
N LYS A 522 -7.60 6.23 -16.33
CA LYS A 522 -8.44 5.78 -15.20
C LYS A 522 -8.91 6.95 -14.32
N THR A 523 -8.11 8.00 -14.21
CA THR A 523 -8.26 9.14 -13.28
C THR A 523 -8.48 10.48 -13.99
N VAL A 524 -8.39 10.54 -15.32
CA VAL A 524 -8.54 11.79 -16.09
C VAL A 524 -9.95 11.93 -16.63
N PHE A 525 -10.54 13.10 -16.40
CA PHE A 525 -11.90 13.45 -16.75
C PHE A 525 -11.93 14.73 -17.57
N LYS A 526 -12.90 14.84 -18.48
CA LYS A 526 -13.13 16.05 -19.27
C LYS A 526 -14.60 16.45 -19.24
N ALA A 527 -14.87 17.74 -19.36
CA ALA A 527 -16.24 18.22 -19.53
C ALA A 527 -16.86 17.59 -20.79
N VAL A 528 -18.11 17.17 -20.69
CA VAL A 528 -18.84 16.63 -21.83
C VAL A 528 -19.00 17.72 -22.88
N GLU A 529 -18.63 17.43 -24.13
CA GLU A 529 -18.70 18.40 -25.23
C GLU A 529 -20.14 18.87 -25.48
N ARG A 530 -20.28 20.17 -25.79
CA ARG A 530 -21.56 20.90 -25.90
C ARG A 530 -22.50 20.42 -27.02
N GLU A 531 -22.12 19.42 -27.82
CA GLU A 531 -23.00 18.82 -28.83
C GLU A 531 -24.11 17.95 -28.20
N ARG A 532 -23.93 17.49 -26.96
CA ARG A 532 -25.01 16.92 -26.15
C ARG A 532 -25.61 18.05 -25.30
N LEU A 533 -26.91 18.29 -25.44
CA LEU A 533 -27.65 19.38 -24.76
C LEU A 533 -27.54 19.38 -23.21
N ASP A 534 -27.03 18.31 -22.59
CA ASP A 534 -27.14 18.06 -21.14
C ASP A 534 -25.81 18.16 -20.36
N SER A 535 -24.76 18.76 -20.93
CA SER A 535 -23.44 18.84 -20.26
C SER A 535 -23.42 19.79 -19.05
N VAL A 536 -24.29 20.81 -19.03
CA VAL A 536 -24.40 21.79 -17.93
C VAL A 536 -25.73 21.63 -17.23
N VAL A 537 -25.71 21.50 -15.91
CA VAL A 537 -26.88 21.27 -15.07
C VAL A 537 -26.98 22.36 -14.02
N ALA A 538 -28.17 22.94 -13.85
CA ALA A 538 -28.48 23.81 -12.74
C ALA A 538 -29.07 22.99 -11.59
N ILE A 539 -28.33 22.88 -10.49
CA ILE A 539 -28.79 22.19 -9.28
C ILE A 539 -29.38 23.23 -8.34
N PRO A 540 -30.67 23.10 -7.95
CA PRO A 540 -31.28 24.07 -7.07
C PRO A 540 -30.67 23.98 -5.67
N TRP A 541 -30.48 25.12 -5.00
CA TRP A 541 -29.86 25.20 -3.67
C TRP A 541 -30.60 24.36 -2.62
N ILE A 542 -31.92 24.18 -2.77
CA ILE A 542 -32.73 23.31 -1.91
C ILE A 542 -32.26 21.84 -1.92
N GLU A 543 -31.58 21.40 -2.99
CA GLU A 543 -30.95 20.08 -3.12
C GLU A 543 -29.46 20.09 -2.72
N LEU A 544 -29.01 21.00 -1.84
CA LEU A 544 -27.60 21.09 -1.45
C LEU A 544 -27.00 19.73 -1.06
N TYR A 545 -27.75 18.89 -0.35
CA TYR A 545 -27.29 17.56 0.07
C TYR A 545 -27.14 16.54 -1.07
N ARG A 546 -27.43 16.92 -2.32
CA ARG A 546 -27.07 16.15 -3.51
C ARG A 546 -25.56 16.08 -3.72
N PHE A 547 -24.82 17.05 -3.20
CA PHE A 547 -23.35 17.06 -3.21
C PHE A 547 -22.82 16.10 -2.14
N SER A 548 -22.14 15.06 -2.61
CA SER A 548 -21.72 13.93 -1.81
C SER A 548 -20.38 14.19 -1.11
N HIS A 549 -19.37 14.64 -1.82
CA HIS A 549 -18.06 15.02 -1.30
C HIS A 549 -17.28 15.81 -2.36
N GLN A 550 -16.32 16.60 -1.91
CA GLN A 550 -15.33 17.24 -2.79
C GLN A 550 -14.31 16.18 -3.24
N VAL A 551 -13.96 16.23 -4.52
CA VAL A 551 -12.96 15.34 -5.13
C VAL A 551 -11.70 16.17 -5.37
N PRO A 552 -10.56 15.86 -4.70
CA PRO A 552 -9.28 16.51 -5.00
C PRO A 552 -8.97 16.37 -6.48
N SER A 553 -8.56 17.47 -7.10
CA SER A 553 -8.44 17.56 -8.55
C SER A 553 -7.28 18.46 -8.96
N PHE A 554 -6.66 18.11 -10.10
CA PHE A 554 -5.56 18.84 -10.71
C PHE A 554 -5.93 19.20 -12.15
N ASN A 555 -5.92 20.50 -12.45
CA ASN A 555 -6.26 20.99 -13.78
C ASN A 555 -5.06 20.85 -14.74
N LEU A 556 -5.24 20.08 -15.81
CA LEU A 556 -4.27 19.95 -16.90
C LEU A 556 -4.37 21.16 -17.83
N SER A 557 -3.97 22.33 -17.34
CA SER A 557 -4.15 23.62 -18.06
C SER A 557 -2.98 24.03 -18.96
N GLU A 558 -1.81 23.39 -18.82
CA GLU A 558 -0.62 23.75 -19.60
C GLU A 558 -0.64 23.17 -21.02
N ALA A 559 -0.10 23.94 -21.98
CA ALA A 559 0.01 23.52 -23.38
C ALA A 559 0.83 22.23 -23.58
N ARG A 560 1.74 21.89 -22.66
CA ARG A 560 2.53 20.64 -22.68
C ARG A 560 1.66 19.38 -22.64
N TYR A 561 0.42 19.50 -22.15
CA TYR A 561 -0.53 18.39 -22.07
C TYR A 561 -1.30 18.15 -23.38
N GLY A 562 -1.09 18.97 -24.41
CA GLY A 562 -1.62 18.76 -25.76
C GLY A 562 -3.14 18.56 -25.78
N LYS A 563 -3.58 17.38 -26.21
CA LYS A 563 -5.02 17.01 -26.30
C LYS A 563 -5.73 16.88 -24.95
N LEU A 564 -4.98 16.83 -23.85
CA LEU A 564 -5.51 16.76 -22.49
C LEU A 564 -5.65 18.15 -21.85
N CYS A 565 -5.28 19.22 -22.57
CA CYS A 565 -5.45 20.57 -22.08
C CYS A 565 -6.93 20.84 -21.73
N GLY A 566 -7.20 21.30 -20.50
CA GLY A 566 -8.55 21.53 -19.98
C GLY A 566 -9.25 20.28 -19.40
N CYS A 567 -8.53 19.16 -19.27
CA CYS A 567 -9.00 18.00 -18.51
C CYS A 567 -8.61 18.13 -17.03
N TRP A 568 -9.29 17.37 -16.19
CA TRP A 568 -9.02 17.25 -14.76
C TRP A 568 -8.47 15.86 -14.47
N GLU A 569 -7.32 15.79 -13.81
CA GLU A 569 -6.95 14.57 -13.11
C GLU A 569 -7.54 14.59 -11.70
N LEU A 570 -8.11 13.47 -11.25
CA LEU A 570 -8.83 13.38 -9.98
C LEU A 570 -8.16 12.36 -9.04
N ASP A 571 -8.25 12.60 -7.73
CA ASP A 571 -7.76 11.65 -6.74
C ASP A 571 -8.57 10.34 -6.81
N PRO A 572 -7.92 9.22 -7.17
CA PRO A 572 -8.60 7.94 -7.31
C PRO A 572 -9.33 7.54 -6.02
N ARG A 573 -8.79 7.84 -4.82
CA ARG A 573 -9.39 7.47 -3.52
C ARG A 573 -10.74 8.14 -3.28
N SER A 574 -11.03 9.21 -4.02
CA SER A 574 -12.30 9.93 -3.98
C SER A 574 -13.23 9.56 -5.15
N LEU A 575 -12.90 8.52 -5.93
CA LEU A 575 -13.74 8.00 -7.00
C LEU A 575 -14.33 6.65 -6.61
N SER A 576 -15.64 6.47 -6.84
CA SER A 576 -16.25 5.15 -6.72
C SER A 576 -15.65 4.22 -7.76
N VAL A 577 -15.01 3.14 -7.31
CA VAL A 577 -14.45 2.14 -8.22
C VAL A 577 -15.60 1.48 -8.99
N CYS A 578 -15.66 1.77 -10.29
CA CYS A 578 -16.68 1.27 -11.20
C CYS A 578 -16.33 -0.11 -11.76
#